data_AF-A0A537H387-F1
#
_entry.id   AF-A0A537H387-F1
#
_cell.length_a   1.000
_cell.length_b   1.000
_cell.length_c   1.000
_cell.angle_alpha   90.00
_cell.angle_beta   90.00
_cell.angle_gamma   90.00
#
_symmetry.space_group_name_H-M   'P 1'
#
loop_
_entity.id
_entity.type
_entity.pdbx_description
1 polymer ?
#
loop_
_entity_poly.entity_id
_entity_poly.type
_entity_poly.pdbx_seq_one_letter_code
_entity_poly.pdbx_strand_id
1 'polypeptide(L)'
;MPRTNRNIPEPTSTGQVGRTSATIPPHWKPNLIVAIPLPVVIASVVVFNIILPPPAQFSKGLAFEPPFLNAILYTVFLAFTSFMVGYISFKSYMQNGWTFLVLMGSGALAWGSTSLLSGWLTNLPSGPNAAITISNTGALVASLFHFASTTWSKGPSLKKDPRLRRSILVLAYGGVLTFTTLLTVAALEGLTPLFFVPGVGQTTLRMAVLGSAAALFLVSSILFARRYFSSKSRSSTLYWYVLALGLTGVGIAAVFFGRAPGDPISWTGRTSMFLGGTYFLKAVHTAFKGIGIH
;
A
#
# COMPACT_ATOMS: atom_id res chain seq x y z
N MET A 1 35.52 38.34 -44.31
CA MET A 1 35.04 37.21 -43.47
C MET A 1 35.52 37.45 -42.05
N PRO A 2 34.63 37.60 -41.04
CA PRO A 2 35.05 37.92 -39.68
C PRO A 2 35.52 36.66 -38.95
N ARG A 3 36.67 36.76 -38.28
CA ARG A 3 37.23 35.74 -37.39
C ARG A 3 36.35 35.62 -36.14
N THR A 4 35.70 34.49 -35.94
CA THR A 4 34.96 34.19 -34.70
C THR A 4 35.95 33.88 -33.58
N ASN A 5 35.86 34.69 -32.53
CA ASN A 5 36.62 34.61 -31.28
C ASN A 5 36.29 33.29 -30.56
N ARG A 6 37.29 32.42 -30.35
CA ARG A 6 37.11 31.01 -29.92
C ARG A 6 37.30 30.77 -28.42
N ASN A 7 37.00 31.77 -27.58
CA ASN A 7 37.23 31.72 -26.13
C ASN A 7 35.99 32.13 -25.31
N ILE A 8 34.82 31.54 -25.60
CA ILE A 8 33.69 31.55 -24.65
C ILE A 8 33.57 30.13 -24.10
N PRO A 9 33.79 29.89 -22.80
CA PRO A 9 33.47 28.60 -22.20
C PRO A 9 31.97 28.36 -22.37
N GLU A 10 31.59 27.25 -23.01
CA GLU A 10 30.21 26.80 -22.99
C GLU A 10 29.76 26.66 -21.53
N PRO A 11 28.56 27.12 -21.15
CA PRO A 11 28.03 26.84 -19.83
C PRO A 11 27.95 25.33 -19.68
N THR A 12 28.75 24.78 -18.77
CA THR A 12 28.71 23.37 -18.36
C THR A 12 27.27 22.97 -18.12
N SER A 13 26.76 22.02 -18.91
CA SER A 13 25.41 21.50 -18.75
C SER A 13 25.27 20.96 -17.32
N THR A 14 24.57 21.69 -16.48
CA THR A 14 24.24 21.25 -15.13
C THR A 14 23.40 19.98 -15.22
N GLY A 15 23.96 18.87 -14.74
CA GLY A 15 23.22 17.71 -14.28
C GLY A 15 22.79 16.69 -15.34
N GLN A 16 23.74 16.08 -16.07
CA GLN A 16 23.48 14.77 -16.67
C GLN A 16 23.40 13.71 -15.56
N VAL A 17 22.18 13.36 -15.15
CA VAL A 17 21.89 12.15 -14.38
C VAL A 17 22.24 10.95 -15.25
N GLY A 18 23.33 10.25 -14.94
CA GLY A 18 23.69 9.00 -15.62
C GLY A 18 25.17 8.65 -15.72
N ARG A 19 26.10 9.55 -15.40
CA ARG A 19 27.53 9.19 -15.26
C ARG A 19 27.96 9.32 -13.80
N THR A 20 27.75 8.25 -13.04
CA THR A 20 28.44 8.05 -11.77
C THR A 20 29.93 7.87 -12.07
N SER A 21 30.77 8.71 -11.47
CA SER A 21 32.17 8.36 -11.21
C SER A 21 32.24 6.96 -10.62
N ALA A 22 33.20 6.17 -11.10
CA ALA A 22 33.33 4.73 -10.89
C ALA A 22 33.64 4.33 -9.44
N THR A 23 32.65 4.46 -8.56
CA THR A 23 32.53 3.67 -7.34
C THR A 23 31.21 2.93 -7.45
N ILE A 24 31.26 1.68 -7.94
CA ILE A 24 30.12 0.77 -7.92
C ILE A 24 29.65 0.73 -6.46
N PRO A 25 28.43 1.21 -6.14
CA PRO A 25 27.96 1.17 -4.75
C PRO A 25 28.00 -0.28 -4.27
N PRO A 26 28.34 -0.54 -2.99
CA PRO A 26 28.42 -1.90 -2.47
C PRO A 26 27.13 -2.62 -2.83
N HIS A 27 27.29 -3.79 -3.43
CA HIS A 27 26.20 -4.66 -3.87
C HIS A 27 25.23 -4.87 -2.70
N TRP A 28 24.11 -4.16 -2.70
CA TRP A 28 23.12 -4.30 -1.64
C TRP A 28 22.60 -5.75 -1.66
N LYS A 29 22.84 -6.50 -0.57
CA LYS A 29 22.37 -7.87 -0.42
C LYS A 29 21.05 -7.86 0.36
N PRO A 30 19.97 -8.46 -0.18
CA PRO A 30 18.73 -8.62 0.57
C PRO A 30 18.98 -9.55 1.76
N ASN A 31 18.60 -9.12 2.97
CA ASN A 31 18.67 -9.97 4.16
C ASN A 31 17.38 -10.81 4.27
N LEU A 32 17.48 -12.13 4.13
CA LEU A 32 16.31 -13.03 4.22
C LEU A 32 15.61 -12.97 5.59
N ILE A 33 16.30 -12.56 6.65
CA ILE A 33 15.73 -12.41 7.99
C ILE A 33 14.52 -11.47 7.99
N VAL A 34 14.55 -10.43 7.15
CA VAL A 34 13.43 -9.46 7.11
C VAL A 34 12.20 -10.02 6.38
N ALA A 35 12.31 -11.16 5.70
CA ALA A 35 11.16 -11.86 5.13
C ALA A 35 10.50 -12.84 6.12
N ILE A 36 11.15 -13.19 7.26
CA ILE A 36 10.63 -14.11 8.29
C ILE A 36 9.23 -13.75 8.80
N PRO A 37 8.84 -12.47 8.94
CA PRO A 37 7.50 -12.15 9.43
C PRO A 37 6.36 -12.70 8.56
N LEU A 38 6.56 -12.90 7.24
CA LEU A 38 5.55 -13.50 6.37
C LEU A 38 5.17 -14.92 6.79
N PRO A 39 6.10 -15.90 6.82
CA PRO A 39 5.78 -17.26 7.26
C PRO A 39 5.38 -17.31 8.74
N VAL A 40 5.90 -16.43 9.60
CA VAL A 40 5.49 -16.36 11.01
C VAL A 40 4.01 -15.98 11.13
N VAL A 41 3.56 -14.93 10.45
CA VAL A 41 2.14 -14.52 10.47
C VAL A 41 1.25 -15.65 9.95
N ILE A 42 1.62 -16.30 8.85
CA ILE A 42 0.86 -17.43 8.29
C ILE A 42 0.76 -18.57 9.32
N ALA A 43 1.89 -18.96 9.92
CA ALA A 43 1.93 -20.00 10.93
C ALA A 43 1.09 -19.62 12.16
N SER A 44 1.16 -18.37 12.63
CA SER A 44 0.35 -17.88 13.74
C SER A 44 -1.14 -17.95 13.44
N VAL A 45 -1.58 -17.56 12.24
CA VAL A 45 -2.99 -17.70 11.82
C VAL A 45 -3.42 -19.17 11.83
N VAL A 46 -2.58 -20.08 11.31
CA VAL A 46 -2.88 -21.52 11.31
C VAL A 46 -2.99 -22.07 12.73
N VAL A 47 -2.03 -21.75 13.61
CA VAL A 47 -2.03 -22.18 15.01
C VAL A 47 -3.27 -21.65 15.72
N PHE A 48 -3.58 -20.35 15.61
CA PHE A 48 -4.77 -19.78 16.22
C PHE A 48 -6.07 -20.37 15.66
N ASN A 49 -6.13 -20.67 14.36
CA ASN A 49 -7.29 -21.31 13.76
C ASN A 49 -7.54 -22.73 14.31
N ILE A 50 -6.50 -23.44 14.74
CA ILE A 50 -6.58 -24.78 15.34
C ILE A 50 -6.97 -24.71 16.83
N ILE A 51 -6.37 -23.79 17.60
CA ILE A 51 -6.53 -23.76 19.06
C ILE A 51 -7.74 -22.95 19.55
N LEU A 52 -8.20 -21.96 18.77
CA LEU A 52 -9.33 -21.13 19.19
C LEU A 52 -10.65 -21.88 19.01
N PRO A 53 -11.59 -21.73 19.95
CA PRO A 53 -12.89 -22.36 19.83
C PRO A 53 -13.65 -21.84 18.60
N PRO A 54 -14.58 -22.64 18.06
CA PRO A 54 -15.46 -22.20 16.98
C PRO A 54 -16.25 -20.94 17.35
N PRO A 55 -16.72 -20.14 16.37
CA PRO A 55 -17.45 -18.88 16.64
C PRO A 55 -18.61 -19.02 17.64
N ALA A 56 -19.34 -20.13 17.60
CA ALA A 56 -20.48 -20.39 18.48
C ALA A 56 -20.09 -20.55 19.98
N GLN A 57 -18.84 -20.88 20.26
CA GLN A 57 -18.30 -21.10 21.60
C GLN A 57 -17.24 -20.04 21.98
N PHE A 58 -17.07 -19.00 21.16
CA PHE A 58 -16.01 -18.01 21.35
C PHE A 58 -16.36 -17.04 22.49
N SER A 59 -15.53 -17.04 23.54
CA SER A 59 -15.71 -16.13 24.68
C SER A 59 -15.37 -14.70 24.32
N LYS A 60 -16.23 -13.75 24.70
CA LYS A 60 -15.99 -12.31 24.51
C LYS A 60 -14.72 -11.82 25.22
N GLY A 61 -14.27 -12.50 26.28
CA GLY A 61 -13.03 -12.16 27.00
C GLY A 61 -11.74 -12.40 26.19
N LEU A 62 -11.83 -13.15 25.08
CA LEU A 62 -10.71 -13.37 24.15
C LEU A 62 -10.67 -12.32 23.03
N ALA A 63 -11.65 -11.42 22.94
CA ALA A 63 -11.65 -10.30 22.02
C ALA A 63 -11.15 -9.04 22.72
N PHE A 64 -10.16 -8.38 22.11
CA PHE A 64 -9.60 -7.12 22.57
C PHE A 64 -9.83 -6.05 21.51
N GLU A 65 -10.79 -5.15 21.73
CA GLU A 65 -11.06 -4.02 20.81
C GLU A 65 -11.11 -2.69 21.56
N PRO A 66 -9.95 -2.08 21.87
CA PRO A 66 -9.93 -0.77 22.50
C PRO A 66 -10.41 0.30 21.51
N PRO A 67 -11.29 1.23 21.92
CA PRO A 67 -11.95 2.16 20.99
C PRO A 67 -10.98 2.94 20.10
N PHE A 68 -9.92 3.52 20.67
CA PHE A 68 -9.01 4.40 19.92
C PHE A 68 -7.73 3.73 19.44
N LEU A 69 -7.38 2.55 19.97
CA LEU A 69 -6.11 1.91 19.65
C LEU A 69 -6.03 1.59 18.15
N ASN A 70 -7.08 0.99 17.58
CA ASN A 70 -7.08 0.69 16.15
C ASN A 70 -7.03 1.95 15.30
N ALA A 71 -7.77 2.99 15.65
CA ALA A 71 -7.77 4.26 14.92
C ALA A 71 -6.36 4.86 14.85
N ILE A 72 -5.63 4.85 15.99
CA ILE A 72 -4.26 5.34 16.08
C ILE A 72 -3.32 4.47 15.26
N LEU A 73 -3.38 3.14 15.41
CA LEU A 73 -2.51 2.22 14.67
C LEU A 73 -2.75 2.29 13.15
N TYR A 74 -3.99 2.40 12.72
CA TYR A 74 -4.35 2.57 11.30
C TYR A 74 -3.84 3.91 10.77
N THR A 75 -3.93 4.98 11.56
CA THR A 75 -3.41 6.29 11.18
C THR A 75 -1.89 6.25 11.02
N VAL A 76 -1.17 5.69 12.00
CA VAL A 76 0.30 5.70 12.04
C VAL A 76 0.90 4.72 11.04
N PHE A 77 0.45 3.47 11.03
CA PHE A 77 1.09 2.41 10.26
C PHE A 77 0.52 2.23 8.86
N LEU A 78 -0.76 2.55 8.63
CA LEU A 78 -1.37 2.41 7.31
C LEU A 78 -1.47 3.76 6.60
N ALA A 79 -2.20 4.72 7.16
CA ALA A 79 -2.46 5.99 6.49
C ALA A 79 -1.19 6.81 6.23
N PHE A 80 -0.40 7.08 7.27
CA PHE A 80 0.81 7.88 7.15
C PHE A 80 1.82 7.24 6.20
N THR A 81 2.09 5.94 6.33
CA THR A 81 3.07 5.24 5.50
C THR A 81 2.64 5.19 4.04
N SER A 82 1.35 4.99 3.78
CA SER A 82 0.76 5.04 2.45
C SER A 82 0.79 6.44 1.83
N PHE A 83 0.54 7.50 2.60
CA PHE A 83 0.67 8.86 2.10
C PHE A 83 2.12 9.18 1.74
N MET A 84 3.10 8.67 2.49
CA MET A 84 4.52 8.80 2.14
C MET A 84 4.87 8.06 0.83
N VAL A 85 4.36 6.84 0.64
CA VAL A 85 4.50 6.10 -0.63
C VAL A 85 3.85 6.87 -1.78
N GLY A 86 2.64 7.39 -1.58
CA GLY A 86 1.95 8.24 -2.56
C GLY A 86 2.76 9.47 -2.92
N TYR A 87 3.27 10.19 -1.92
CA TYR A 87 4.10 11.39 -2.14
C TYR A 87 5.38 11.10 -2.93
N ILE A 88 6.11 10.02 -2.60
CA ILE A 88 7.32 9.66 -3.35
C ILE A 88 6.99 9.23 -4.76
N SER A 89 5.90 8.48 -4.93
CA SER A 89 5.43 8.07 -6.25
C SER A 89 5.09 9.28 -7.13
N PHE A 90 4.41 10.27 -6.56
CA PHE A 90 4.14 11.57 -7.17
C PHE A 90 5.44 12.28 -7.59
N LYS A 91 6.40 12.46 -6.66
CA LYS A 91 7.66 13.16 -6.94
C LYS A 91 8.46 12.44 -8.03
N SER A 92 8.55 11.11 -7.92
CA SER A 92 9.28 10.26 -8.86
C SER A 92 8.63 10.24 -10.25
N TYR A 93 7.31 10.31 -10.33
CA TYR A 93 6.60 10.43 -11.61
C TYR A 93 6.82 11.80 -12.26
N MET A 94 6.78 12.88 -11.49
CA MET A 94 7.04 14.22 -12.03
C MET A 94 8.45 14.30 -12.65
N GLN A 95 9.44 13.69 -12.00
CA GLN A 95 10.82 13.63 -12.49
C GLN A 95 10.95 12.71 -13.72
N ASN A 96 10.55 11.45 -13.58
CA ASN A 96 10.95 10.40 -14.52
C ASN A 96 9.84 9.97 -15.50
N GLY A 97 8.60 10.42 -15.29
CA GLY A 97 7.46 10.19 -16.16
C GLY A 97 6.92 8.75 -16.17
N TRP A 98 7.43 7.84 -15.35
CA TRP A 98 7.02 6.43 -15.38
C TRP A 98 5.58 6.23 -14.89
N THR A 99 4.69 5.84 -15.81
CA THR A 99 3.24 5.77 -15.55
C THR A 99 2.86 4.79 -14.43
N PHE A 100 3.63 3.72 -14.23
CA PHE A 100 3.38 2.77 -13.13
C PHE A 100 3.43 3.45 -11.75
N LEU A 101 4.19 4.54 -11.59
CA LEU A 101 4.28 5.29 -10.33
C LEU A 101 2.99 6.03 -10.02
N VAL A 102 2.25 6.50 -11.03
CA VAL A 102 0.93 7.12 -10.81
C VAL A 102 -0.02 6.09 -10.20
N LEU A 103 -0.10 4.91 -10.81
CA LEU A 103 -0.95 3.81 -10.33
C LEU A 103 -0.51 3.31 -8.94
N MET A 104 0.80 3.13 -8.73
CA MET A 104 1.36 2.72 -7.44
C MET A 104 0.98 3.73 -6.34
N GLY A 105 1.13 5.02 -6.61
CA GLY A 105 0.77 6.08 -5.67
C GLY A 105 -0.73 6.24 -5.47
N SER A 106 -1.55 6.04 -6.50
CA SER A 106 -3.01 5.99 -6.38
C SER A 106 -3.47 4.84 -5.50
N GLY A 107 -2.86 3.65 -5.62
CA GLY A 107 -3.14 2.52 -4.75
C GLY A 107 -2.80 2.79 -3.29
N ALA A 108 -1.62 3.38 -3.05
CA ALA A 108 -1.23 3.81 -1.72
C ALA A 108 -2.18 4.87 -1.16
N LEU A 109 -2.54 5.89 -1.95
CA LEU A 109 -3.47 6.93 -1.52
C LEU A 109 -4.85 6.35 -1.14
N ALA A 110 -5.38 5.42 -1.94
CA ALA A 110 -6.64 4.74 -1.66
C ALA A 110 -6.58 3.93 -0.35
N TRP A 111 -5.50 3.17 -0.14
CA TRP A 111 -5.30 2.40 1.09
C TRP A 111 -5.21 3.30 2.32
N GLY A 112 -4.43 4.38 2.22
CA GLY A 112 -4.21 5.29 3.34
C GLY A 112 -5.44 6.11 3.71
N SER A 113 -6.16 6.66 2.72
CA SER A 113 -7.36 7.48 2.98
C SER A 113 -8.49 6.64 3.60
N THR A 114 -8.72 5.44 3.08
CA THR A 114 -9.77 4.54 3.59
C THR A 114 -9.42 3.93 4.92
N SER A 115 -8.14 3.62 5.19
CA SER A 115 -7.67 3.15 6.50
C SER A 115 -7.81 4.24 7.57
N LEU A 116 -7.50 5.50 7.23
CA LEU A 116 -7.71 6.63 8.11
C LEU A 116 -9.19 6.77 8.48
N LEU A 117 -10.07 6.86 7.47
CA LEU A 117 -11.50 7.05 7.70
C LEU A 117 -12.11 5.86 8.45
N SER A 118 -11.84 4.62 8.02
CA SER A 118 -12.34 3.43 8.70
C SER A 118 -11.90 3.37 10.16
N GLY A 119 -10.64 3.69 10.47
CA GLY A 119 -10.13 3.64 11.84
C GLY A 119 -10.96 4.52 12.79
N TRP A 120 -11.25 5.75 12.37
CA TRP A 120 -12.01 6.71 13.18
C TRP A 120 -13.52 6.48 13.16
N LEU A 121 -14.08 5.91 12.10
CA LEU A 121 -15.52 5.67 11.95
C LEU A 121 -15.98 4.34 12.56
N THR A 122 -15.08 3.45 12.99
CA THR A 122 -15.43 2.09 13.46
C THR A 122 -16.30 2.09 14.72
N ASN A 123 -16.14 3.09 15.59
CA ASN A 123 -16.84 3.15 16.88
C ASN A 123 -18.04 4.11 16.88
N LEU A 124 -18.56 4.46 15.71
CA LEU A 124 -19.77 5.28 15.64
C LEU A 124 -20.98 4.55 16.25
N PRO A 125 -21.97 5.28 16.80
CA PRO A 125 -23.19 4.67 17.36
C PRO A 125 -23.98 3.83 16.35
N SER A 126 -23.86 4.12 15.05
CA SER A 126 -24.46 3.34 13.95
C SER A 126 -23.82 1.96 13.74
N GLY A 127 -22.76 1.65 14.47
CA GLY A 127 -22.05 0.38 14.41
C GLY A 127 -20.91 0.37 13.38
N PRO A 128 -20.15 -0.74 13.31
CA PRO A 128 -18.88 -0.78 12.57
C PRO A 128 -19.06 -0.98 11.05
N ASN A 129 -20.28 -1.21 10.56
CA ASN A 129 -20.49 -1.62 9.16
C ASN A 129 -19.97 -0.58 8.16
N ALA A 130 -20.24 0.71 8.38
CA ALA A 130 -19.75 1.77 7.48
C ALA A 130 -18.21 1.76 7.38
N ALA A 131 -17.52 1.67 8.52
CA ALA A 131 -16.07 1.59 8.56
C ALA A 131 -15.53 0.33 7.86
N ILE A 132 -16.14 -0.83 8.11
CA ILE A 132 -15.78 -2.10 7.45
C ILE A 132 -15.95 -1.98 5.93
N THR A 133 -17.05 -1.41 5.45
CA THR A 133 -17.30 -1.19 4.03
C THR A 133 -16.24 -0.29 3.40
N ILE A 134 -15.91 0.83 4.06
CA ILE A 134 -14.89 1.78 3.60
C ILE A 134 -13.53 1.09 3.50
N SER A 135 -13.09 0.40 4.56
CA SER A 135 -11.79 -0.29 4.59
C SER A 135 -11.69 -1.38 3.54
N ASN A 136 -12.70 -2.24 3.41
CA ASN A 136 -12.63 -3.42 2.54
C ASN A 136 -12.71 -3.03 1.07
N THR A 137 -13.59 -2.08 0.74
CA THR A 137 -13.69 -1.54 -0.63
C THR A 137 -12.42 -0.75 -0.97
N GLY A 138 -11.89 0.01 -0.01
CA GLY A 138 -10.59 0.67 -0.13
C GLY A 138 -9.44 -0.29 -0.40
N ALA A 139 -9.41 -1.43 0.31
CA ALA A 139 -8.44 -2.51 0.09
C ALA A 139 -8.51 -3.03 -1.35
N LEU A 140 -9.71 -3.30 -1.86
CA LEU A 140 -9.92 -3.77 -3.21
C LEU A 140 -9.41 -2.75 -4.23
N VAL A 141 -9.81 -1.48 -4.11
CA VAL A 141 -9.36 -0.41 -5.01
C VAL A 141 -7.85 -0.22 -4.96
N ALA A 142 -7.25 -0.21 -3.78
CA ALA A 142 -5.80 -0.14 -3.61
C ALA A 142 -5.09 -1.30 -4.31
N SER A 143 -5.58 -2.53 -4.11
CA SER A 143 -5.02 -3.74 -4.70
C SER A 143 -5.13 -3.74 -6.23
N LEU A 144 -6.22 -3.21 -6.81
CA LEU A 144 -6.40 -3.06 -8.24
C LEU A 144 -5.38 -2.09 -8.83
N PHE A 145 -5.14 -0.95 -8.17
CA PHE A 145 -4.12 0.00 -8.59
C PHE A 145 -2.71 -0.58 -8.49
N HIS A 146 -2.39 -1.30 -7.42
CA HIS A 146 -1.11 -1.98 -7.28
C HIS A 146 -0.92 -3.06 -8.34
N PHE A 147 -1.94 -3.88 -8.60
CA PHE A 147 -1.89 -4.88 -9.65
C PHE A 147 -1.70 -4.24 -11.03
N ALA A 148 -2.51 -3.21 -11.35
CA ALA A 148 -2.37 -2.45 -12.59
C ALA A 148 -0.99 -1.81 -12.72
N SER A 149 -0.37 -1.35 -11.62
CA SER A 149 0.99 -0.79 -11.67
C SER A 149 2.05 -1.83 -12.07
N THR A 150 1.84 -3.12 -11.79
CA THR A 150 2.77 -4.18 -12.20
C THR A 150 2.66 -4.55 -13.68
N THR A 151 1.44 -4.48 -14.24
CA THR A 151 1.15 -4.87 -15.62
C THR A 151 1.28 -3.69 -16.59
N TRP A 152 0.92 -2.49 -16.15
CA TRP A 152 0.98 -1.25 -16.92
C TRP A 152 2.31 -0.54 -16.74
N SER A 153 3.37 -1.14 -17.28
CA SER A 153 4.70 -0.54 -17.37
C SER A 153 4.99 -0.05 -18.79
N LYS A 154 4.05 0.68 -19.40
CA LYS A 154 4.40 1.52 -20.56
C LYS A 154 5.49 2.48 -20.07
N GLY A 155 6.57 2.64 -20.84
CA GLY A 155 7.78 3.37 -20.45
C GLY A 155 7.51 4.82 -19.97
N PRO A 156 8.56 5.63 -19.78
CA PRO A 156 8.38 7.04 -19.44
C PRO A 156 7.30 7.65 -20.33
N SER A 157 6.34 8.33 -19.72
CA SER A 157 5.27 9.02 -20.44
C SER A 157 5.90 9.76 -21.62
N LEU A 158 5.49 9.40 -22.84
CA LEU A 158 5.95 10.06 -24.08
C LEU A 158 5.74 11.58 -24.03
N LYS A 159 4.86 12.02 -23.12
CA LYS A 159 4.58 13.41 -22.80
C LYS A 159 5.74 13.97 -21.95
N LYS A 160 6.65 14.68 -22.62
CA LYS A 160 7.71 15.48 -22.00
C LYS A 160 7.18 16.68 -21.21
N ASP A 161 5.96 17.14 -21.51
CA ASP A 161 5.36 18.33 -20.88
C ASP A 161 5.04 18.12 -19.37
N PRO A 162 5.68 18.88 -18.46
CA PRO A 162 5.40 18.85 -17.03
C PRO A 162 3.95 19.19 -16.66
N ARG A 163 3.27 20.05 -17.43
CA ARG A 163 1.88 20.45 -17.16
C ARG A 163 0.95 19.25 -17.30
N LEU A 164 1.13 18.47 -18.35
CA LEU A 164 0.31 17.30 -18.62
C LEU A 164 0.57 16.17 -17.59
N ARG A 165 1.81 15.99 -17.14
CA ARG A 165 2.14 15.08 -16.02
C ARG A 165 1.40 15.49 -14.74
N ARG A 166 1.41 16.80 -14.43
CA ARG A 166 0.67 17.34 -13.29
C ARG A 166 -0.84 17.08 -13.44
N SER A 167 -1.42 17.32 -14.61
CA SER A 167 -2.85 17.06 -14.84
C SER A 167 -3.21 15.59 -14.65
N ILE A 168 -2.39 14.66 -15.14
CA ILE A 168 -2.59 13.21 -14.93
C ILE A 168 -2.60 12.87 -13.44
N LEU A 169 -1.66 13.43 -12.66
CA LEU A 169 -1.60 13.21 -11.22
C LEU A 169 -2.81 13.80 -10.50
N VAL A 170 -3.20 15.03 -10.84
CA VAL A 170 -4.38 15.68 -10.25
C VAL A 170 -5.63 14.86 -10.52
N LEU A 171 -5.81 14.39 -11.76
CA LEU A 171 -6.95 13.53 -12.11
C LEU A 171 -6.90 12.18 -11.38
N ALA A 172 -5.74 11.52 -11.33
CA ALA A 172 -5.60 10.21 -10.70
C ALA A 172 -5.78 10.27 -9.18
N TYR A 173 -5.12 11.22 -8.51
CA TYR A 173 -5.17 11.34 -7.04
C TYR A 173 -6.48 11.99 -6.60
N GLY A 174 -6.92 13.03 -7.32
CA GLY A 174 -8.22 13.65 -7.12
C GLY A 174 -9.35 12.62 -7.31
N GLY A 175 -9.28 11.79 -8.34
CA GLY A 175 -10.24 10.71 -8.56
C GLY A 175 -10.32 9.71 -7.41
N VAL A 176 -9.16 9.30 -6.85
CA VAL A 176 -9.12 8.42 -5.67
C VAL A 176 -9.76 9.10 -4.45
N LEU A 177 -9.42 10.36 -4.17
CA LEU A 177 -9.97 11.09 -3.01
C LEU A 177 -11.47 11.34 -3.16
N THR A 178 -11.93 11.70 -4.36
CA THR A 178 -13.36 11.84 -4.68
C THR A 178 -14.08 10.52 -4.49
N PHE A 179 -13.54 9.42 -5.03
CA PHE A 179 -14.10 8.08 -4.83
C PHE A 179 -14.19 7.73 -3.34
N THR A 180 -13.10 7.90 -2.57
CA THR A 180 -13.09 7.63 -1.13
C THR A 180 -14.14 8.47 -0.39
N THR A 181 -14.28 9.73 -0.75
CA THR A 181 -15.26 10.65 -0.12
C THR A 181 -16.68 10.21 -0.42
N LEU A 182 -17.01 9.95 -1.69
CA LEU A 182 -18.34 9.49 -2.11
C LEU A 182 -18.69 8.13 -1.49
N LEU A 183 -17.74 7.19 -1.45
CA LEU A 183 -17.91 5.91 -0.77
C LEU A 183 -18.20 6.09 0.72
N THR A 184 -17.48 7.00 1.38
CA THR A 184 -17.66 7.26 2.81
C THR A 184 -19.04 7.84 3.09
N VAL A 185 -19.47 8.85 2.32
CA VAL A 185 -20.83 9.42 2.43
C VAL A 185 -21.87 8.33 2.20
N ALA A 186 -21.76 7.57 1.10
CA ALA A 186 -22.71 6.50 0.81
C ALA A 186 -22.76 5.42 1.91
N ALA A 187 -21.63 5.08 2.51
CA ALA A 187 -21.57 4.10 3.60
C ALA A 187 -22.20 4.61 4.90
N LEU A 188 -22.05 5.91 5.21
CA LEU A 188 -22.66 6.55 6.38
C LEU A 188 -24.17 6.71 6.22
N GLU A 189 -24.64 7.03 5.01
CA GLU A 189 -26.06 7.13 4.66
C GLU A 189 -26.73 5.76 4.44
N GLY A 190 -26.01 4.64 4.62
CA GLY A 190 -26.55 3.30 4.46
C GLY A 190 -26.89 2.91 3.01
N LEU A 191 -26.36 3.63 2.02
CA LEU A 191 -26.58 3.37 0.59
C LEU A 191 -25.71 2.23 0.04
N THR A 192 -24.74 1.75 0.81
CA THR A 192 -23.89 0.61 0.43
C THR A 192 -24.46 -0.72 0.95
N PRO A 193 -24.28 -1.83 0.22
CA PRO A 193 -24.62 -3.15 0.73
C PRO A 193 -23.95 -3.45 2.08
N LEU A 194 -24.63 -4.23 2.92
CA LEU A 194 -24.09 -4.62 4.22
C LEU A 194 -22.91 -5.58 4.08
N PHE A 195 -21.80 -5.24 4.71
CA PHE A 195 -20.60 -6.08 4.77
C PHE A 195 -20.54 -6.88 6.07
N PHE A 196 -21.27 -6.43 7.08
CA PHE A 196 -21.40 -7.08 8.37
C PHE A 196 -22.82 -6.89 8.92
N VAL A 197 -23.40 -7.97 9.43
CA VAL A 197 -24.71 -7.95 10.08
C VAL A 197 -24.52 -8.35 11.55
N PRO A 198 -24.86 -7.48 12.51
CA PRO A 198 -24.77 -7.81 13.93
C PRO A 198 -25.54 -9.10 14.26
N GLY A 199 -24.93 -9.99 15.05
CA GLY A 199 -25.52 -11.28 15.43
C GLY A 199 -25.46 -12.38 14.35
N VAL A 200 -25.25 -12.05 13.07
CA VAL A 200 -25.11 -13.02 11.98
C VAL A 200 -23.64 -13.16 11.56
N GLY A 201 -22.89 -12.05 11.46
CA GLY A 201 -21.47 -12.05 11.10
C GLY A 201 -21.16 -11.42 9.75
N GLN A 202 -20.09 -11.92 9.09
CA GLN A 202 -19.59 -11.41 7.81
C GLN A 202 -20.52 -11.82 6.64
N THR A 203 -20.76 -10.93 5.67
CA THR A 203 -21.57 -11.27 4.49
C THR A 203 -20.75 -11.89 3.37
N THR A 204 -21.38 -12.68 2.49
CA THR A 204 -20.71 -13.28 1.33
C THR A 204 -20.06 -12.24 0.42
N LEU A 205 -20.71 -11.09 0.24
CA LEU A 205 -20.17 -9.97 -0.54
C LEU A 205 -18.86 -9.45 0.06
N ARG A 206 -18.83 -9.24 1.38
CA ARG A 206 -17.60 -8.84 2.08
C ARG A 206 -16.47 -9.84 1.84
N MET A 207 -16.77 -11.14 1.90
CA MET A 207 -15.78 -12.20 1.71
C MET A 207 -15.23 -12.20 0.28
N ALA A 208 -16.08 -12.00 -0.73
CA ALA A 208 -15.64 -11.84 -2.11
C ALA A 208 -14.72 -10.63 -2.28
N VAL A 209 -15.12 -9.46 -1.77
CA VAL A 209 -14.33 -8.21 -1.86
C VAL A 209 -12.97 -8.35 -1.18
N LEU A 210 -12.94 -8.84 0.07
CA LEU A 210 -11.69 -9.05 0.81
C LEU A 210 -10.80 -10.12 0.16
N GLY A 211 -11.40 -11.19 -0.36
CA GLY A 211 -10.68 -12.28 -1.00
C GLY A 211 -9.99 -11.82 -2.27
N SER A 212 -10.71 -11.07 -3.11
CA SER A 212 -10.14 -10.42 -4.28
C SER A 212 -9.03 -9.44 -3.90
N ALA A 213 -9.23 -8.61 -2.88
CA ALA A 213 -8.20 -7.67 -2.43
C ALA A 213 -6.94 -8.39 -1.96
N ALA A 214 -7.06 -9.40 -1.09
CA ALA A 214 -5.95 -10.19 -0.60
C ALA A 214 -5.20 -10.87 -1.75
N ALA A 215 -5.91 -11.53 -2.67
CA ALA A 215 -5.32 -12.18 -3.83
C ALA A 215 -4.57 -11.18 -4.71
N LEU A 216 -5.16 -10.02 -5.02
CA LEU A 216 -4.52 -9.00 -5.85
C LEU A 216 -3.29 -8.39 -5.18
N PHE A 217 -3.30 -8.16 -3.86
CA PHE A 217 -2.10 -7.73 -3.13
C PHE A 217 -0.97 -8.78 -3.20
N LEU A 218 -1.30 -10.05 -2.99
CA LEU A 218 -0.33 -11.16 -3.06
C LEU A 218 0.23 -11.33 -4.48
N VAL A 219 -0.64 -11.31 -5.49
CA VAL A 219 -0.22 -11.37 -6.90
C VAL A 219 0.66 -10.16 -7.25
N SER A 220 0.28 -8.95 -6.81
CA SER A 220 1.11 -7.75 -7.01
C SER A 220 2.48 -7.90 -6.36
N SER A 221 2.55 -8.45 -5.15
CA SER A 221 3.81 -8.75 -4.46
C SER A 221 4.68 -9.70 -5.28
N ILE A 222 4.11 -10.80 -5.79
CA ILE A 222 4.83 -11.78 -6.63
C ILE A 222 5.31 -11.15 -7.95
N LEU A 223 4.49 -10.35 -8.62
CA LEU A 223 4.85 -9.71 -9.89
C LEU A 223 5.97 -8.66 -9.70
N PHE A 224 5.91 -7.87 -8.63
CA PHE A 224 7.01 -6.98 -8.26
C PHE A 224 8.27 -7.76 -7.83
N ALA A 225 8.12 -8.90 -7.15
CA ALA A 225 9.25 -9.77 -6.80
C ALA A 225 9.93 -10.32 -8.06
N ARG A 226 9.15 -10.78 -9.04
CA ARG A 226 9.66 -11.18 -10.35
C ARG A 226 10.46 -10.06 -11.01
N ARG A 227 9.92 -8.83 -11.03
CA ARG A 227 10.64 -7.66 -11.55
C ARG A 227 11.93 -7.38 -10.79
N TYR A 228 11.93 -7.55 -9.48
CA TYR A 228 13.11 -7.39 -8.63
C TYR A 228 14.20 -8.42 -8.97
N PHE A 229 13.84 -9.71 -9.07
CA PHE A 229 14.80 -10.79 -9.34
C PHE A 229 15.28 -10.81 -10.80
N SER A 230 14.46 -10.35 -11.75
CA SER A 230 14.85 -10.23 -13.16
C SER A 230 15.68 -8.98 -13.47
N SER A 231 15.75 -8.00 -12.57
CA SER A 231 16.53 -6.79 -12.78
C SER A 231 18.03 -7.04 -12.54
N LYS A 232 18.88 -6.61 -13.48
CA LYS A 232 20.36 -6.66 -13.33
C LYS A 232 20.84 -5.83 -12.13
N SER A 233 20.12 -4.77 -11.78
CA SER A 233 20.34 -3.97 -10.58
C SER A 233 19.18 -4.17 -9.62
N ARG A 234 19.42 -4.92 -8.54
CA ARG A 234 18.43 -5.23 -7.51
C ARG A 234 18.13 -3.98 -6.68
N SER A 235 16.93 -3.41 -6.86
CA SER A 235 16.52 -2.20 -6.13
C SER A 235 16.12 -2.52 -4.70
N SER A 236 16.75 -1.85 -3.73
CA SER A 236 16.39 -1.97 -2.31
C SER A 236 14.95 -1.51 -2.05
N THR A 237 14.52 -0.41 -2.65
CA THR A 237 13.14 0.11 -2.56
C THR A 237 12.13 -0.96 -2.98
N LEU A 238 12.37 -1.61 -4.12
CA LEU A 238 11.44 -2.59 -4.65
C LEU A 238 11.34 -3.84 -3.75
N TYR A 239 12.44 -4.27 -3.13
CA TYR A 239 12.42 -5.40 -2.20
C TYR A 239 11.54 -5.14 -0.98
N TRP A 240 11.72 -4.00 -0.32
CA TRP A 240 10.89 -3.62 0.84
C TRP A 240 9.41 -3.47 0.46
N TYR A 241 9.16 -2.93 -0.74
CA TYR A 241 7.83 -2.77 -1.28
C TYR A 241 7.12 -4.12 -1.53
N VAL A 242 7.84 -5.10 -2.08
CA VAL A 242 7.36 -6.48 -2.29
C VAL A 242 6.91 -7.10 -0.97
N LEU A 243 7.77 -7.03 0.06
CA LEU A 243 7.46 -7.59 1.38
C LEU A 243 6.28 -6.89 2.03
N ALA A 244 6.18 -5.56 1.90
CA ALA A 244 5.05 -4.78 2.42
C ALA A 244 3.70 -5.19 1.79
N LEU A 245 3.66 -5.36 0.47
CA LEU A 245 2.45 -5.85 -0.22
C LEU A 245 2.09 -7.28 0.21
N GLY A 246 3.10 -8.15 0.36
CA GLY A 246 2.89 -9.53 0.82
C GLY A 246 2.27 -9.56 2.22
N LEU A 247 2.85 -8.80 3.16
CA LEU A 247 2.36 -8.70 4.53
C LEU A 247 0.95 -8.10 4.60
N THR A 248 0.65 -7.13 3.74
CA THR A 248 -0.69 -6.56 3.62
C THR A 248 -1.68 -7.62 3.12
N GLY A 249 -1.35 -8.34 2.05
CA GLY A 249 -2.20 -9.40 1.49
C GLY A 249 -2.46 -10.54 2.48
N VAL A 250 -1.42 -11.04 3.17
CA VAL A 250 -1.57 -12.05 4.23
C VAL A 250 -2.40 -11.51 5.40
N GLY A 251 -2.18 -10.26 5.80
CA GLY A 251 -2.94 -9.62 6.88
C GLY A 251 -4.43 -9.50 6.58
N ILE A 252 -4.79 -9.17 5.34
CA ILE A 252 -6.17 -9.16 4.85
C ILE A 252 -6.74 -10.60 4.82
N ALA A 253 -5.96 -11.58 4.35
CA ALA A 253 -6.38 -12.98 4.30
C ALA A 253 -6.68 -13.59 5.68
N ALA A 254 -6.04 -13.09 6.75
CA ALA A 254 -6.33 -13.54 8.12
C ALA A 254 -7.79 -13.31 8.55
N VAL A 255 -8.49 -12.32 7.96
CA VAL A 255 -9.90 -12.01 8.28
C VAL A 255 -10.85 -13.18 8.00
N PHE A 256 -10.48 -14.07 7.08
CA PHE A 256 -11.26 -15.27 6.75
C PHE A 256 -11.31 -16.29 7.89
N PHE A 257 -10.33 -16.25 8.78
CA PHE A 257 -10.19 -17.21 9.87
C PHE A 257 -10.63 -16.63 11.21
N GLY A 258 -10.86 -15.32 11.29
CA GLY A 258 -11.34 -14.65 12.50
C GLY A 258 -12.71 -15.13 12.95
N ARG A 259 -12.88 -15.27 14.27
CA ARG A 259 -14.10 -15.62 15.00
C ARG A 259 -14.89 -14.39 15.41
N ALA A 260 -14.20 -13.32 15.80
CA ALA A 260 -14.80 -12.04 16.18
C ALA A 260 -13.83 -10.87 15.89
N PRO A 261 -14.34 -9.63 15.74
CA PRO A 261 -13.49 -8.45 15.76
C PRO A 261 -12.57 -8.44 17.00
N GLY A 262 -11.27 -8.27 16.77
CA GLY A 262 -10.25 -8.12 17.82
C GLY A 262 -9.90 -9.40 18.55
N ASP A 263 -10.30 -10.56 18.02
CA ASP A 263 -9.71 -11.82 18.45
C ASP A 263 -8.21 -11.92 18.08
N PRO A 264 -7.49 -12.95 18.55
CA PRO A 264 -6.07 -13.11 18.26
C PRO A 264 -5.73 -13.22 16.77
N ILE A 265 -6.61 -13.78 15.94
CA ILE A 265 -6.40 -13.90 14.49
C ILE A 265 -6.51 -12.52 13.83
N SER A 266 -7.51 -11.73 14.23
CA SER A 266 -7.73 -10.36 13.78
C SER A 266 -6.53 -9.48 14.12
N TRP A 267 -6.02 -9.57 15.35
CA TRP A 267 -4.79 -8.86 15.74
C TRP A 267 -3.56 -9.32 15.00
N THR A 268 -3.43 -10.62 14.74
CA THR A 268 -2.33 -11.16 13.93
C THR A 268 -2.36 -10.58 12.51
N GLY A 269 -3.54 -10.54 11.89
CA GLY A 269 -3.75 -9.93 10.58
C GLY A 269 -3.43 -8.43 10.55
N ARG A 270 -3.94 -7.67 11.54
CA ARG A 270 -3.65 -6.23 11.69
C ARG A 270 -2.16 -5.97 11.89
N THR A 271 -1.51 -6.75 12.76
CA THR A 271 -0.07 -6.64 13.02
C THR A 271 0.74 -6.88 11.76
N SER A 272 0.35 -7.85 10.93
CA SER A 272 0.95 -8.07 9.61
C SER A 272 0.84 -6.82 8.73
N MET A 273 -0.34 -6.22 8.63
CA MET A 273 -0.53 -4.99 7.86
C MET A 273 0.28 -3.81 8.42
N PHE A 274 0.36 -3.66 9.75
CA PHE A 274 1.16 -2.60 10.38
C PHE A 274 2.65 -2.78 10.09
N LEU A 275 3.16 -4.00 10.18
CA LEU A 275 4.51 -4.33 9.79
C LEU A 275 4.75 -4.07 8.30
N GLY A 276 3.78 -4.39 7.44
CA GLY A 276 3.79 -3.99 6.03
C GLY A 276 3.93 -2.47 5.85
N GLY A 277 3.22 -1.68 6.66
CA GLY A 277 3.41 -0.22 6.75
C GLY A 277 4.83 0.21 7.08
N THR A 278 5.47 -0.43 8.06
CA THR A 278 6.89 -0.14 8.38
C THR A 278 7.83 -0.48 7.22
N TYR A 279 7.52 -1.53 6.45
CA TYR A 279 8.30 -1.92 5.28
C TYR A 279 8.09 -0.93 4.13
N PHE A 280 6.88 -0.36 3.98
CA PHE A 280 6.66 0.76 3.07
C PHE A 280 7.50 1.99 3.47
N LEU A 281 7.57 2.35 4.75
CA LEU A 281 8.47 3.43 5.21
C LEU A 281 9.94 3.13 4.89
N LYS A 282 10.36 1.86 5.03
CA LYS A 282 11.72 1.48 4.66
C LYS A 282 11.97 1.58 3.15
N ALA A 283 10.99 1.22 2.33
CA ALA A 283 11.04 1.40 0.87
C ALA A 283 11.15 2.89 0.49
N VAL A 284 10.36 3.73 1.15
CA VAL A 284 10.39 5.20 1.06
C VAL A 284 11.78 5.74 1.41
N HIS A 285 12.34 5.32 2.54
CA HIS A 285 13.65 5.76 3.01
C HIS A 285 14.77 5.41 2.03
N THR A 286 14.76 4.18 1.49
CA THR A 286 15.75 3.76 0.50
C THR A 286 15.58 4.47 -0.84
N ALA A 287 14.35 4.84 -1.19
CA ALA A 287 14.09 5.66 -2.37
C ALA A 287 14.70 7.06 -2.21
N PHE A 288 14.51 7.72 -1.06
CA PHE A 288 15.11 9.04 -0.80
C PHE A 288 16.64 9.01 -0.84
N LYS A 289 17.27 8.00 -0.23
CA LYS A 289 18.73 7.81 -0.32
C LYS A 289 19.22 7.65 -1.76
N GLY A 290 18.43 7.01 -2.62
CA GLY A 290 18.74 6.89 -4.05
C GLY A 290 18.55 8.18 -4.86
N ILE A 291 17.76 9.13 -4.35
CA ILE A 291 17.47 10.42 -5.02
C ILE A 291 18.51 11.50 -4.66
N GLY A 292 19.41 11.25 -3.70
CA GLY A 292 20.47 12.18 -3.32
C GLY A 292 19.97 13.40 -2.52
N ILE A 293 18.81 13.29 -1.89
CA ILE A 293 18.32 14.29 -0.94
C ILE A 293 18.99 13.98 0.40
N HIS A 294 20.04 14.75 0.71
CA HIS A 294 20.68 14.82 2.03
C HIS A 294 19.90 15.75 2.94
#